data_AF-A0A6N2RRT8-F1
#
_entry.id   AF-A0A6N2RRT8-F1
#
_cell.length_a   1.000
_cell.length_b   1.000
_cell.length_c   1.000
_cell.angle_alpha   90.00
_cell.angle_beta   90.00
_cell.angle_gamma   90.00
#
_symmetry.space_group_name_H-M   'P 1'
#
loop_
_entity.id
_entity.type
_entity.pdbx_description
1 polymer ?
#
loop_
_entity_poly.entity_id
_entity_poly.type
_entity_poly.pdbx_seq_one_letter_code
_entity_poly.pdbx_strand_id
1 'polypeptide(L)' 'MGETYRGYQITIAWNSETTGYDFIITPPDNGKIITSEDSYFYDYNAVKAAKVKIDELFH' A
#
# COMPACT_ATOMS: atom_id res chain seq x y z
N MET A 1 7.19 -0.59 7.50
CA MET A 1 6.34 -1.48 8.33
C MET A 1 5.51 -2.34 7.38
N GLY A 2 5.28 -3.61 7.71
CA GLY A 2 4.47 -4.53 6.90
C GLY A 2 3.26 -5.01 7.67
N GLU A 3 2.06 -4.89 7.09
CA GLU A 3 0.80 -5.37 7.66
C GLU A 3 0.08 -6.25 6.63
N THR A 4 -0.64 -7.28 7.06
CA THR A 4 -1.48 -8.10 6.17
C THR A 4 -2.95 -7.71 6.34
N TYR A 5 -3.64 -7.43 5.23
CA TYR A 5 -5.06 -7.07 5.21
C TYR A 5 -5.82 -7.85 4.13
N ARG A 6 -6.88 -8.57 4.50
CA ARG A 6 -7.67 -9.45 3.60
C ARG A 6 -6.82 -10.43 2.76
N GLY A 7 -5.70 -10.89 3.32
CA GLY A 7 -4.75 -11.78 2.64
C GLY A 7 -3.71 -11.06 1.77
N TYR A 8 -3.82 -9.74 1.56
CA TYR A 8 -2.83 -8.93 0.86
C TYR A 8 -1.79 -8.40 1.84
N GLN A 9 -0.52 -8.41 1.46
CA GLN A 9 0.56 -7.82 2.26
C GLN A 9 0.75 -6.36 1.85
N ILE A 10 0.60 -5.44 2.80
CA ILE A 10 0.85 -4.01 2.67
C ILE A 10 2.24 -3.72 3.22
N THR A 11 3.13 -3.23 2.37
CA THR A 11 4.46 -2.77 2.75
C THR A 11 4.52 -1.25 2.59
N ILE A 12 4.92 -0.55 3.64
CA ILE A 12 5.16 0.90 3.58
C ILE A 12 6.66 1.16 3.50
N ALA A 13 7.06 1.94 2.50
CA ALA A 13 8.43 2.37 2.26
C ALA A 13 8.52 3.90 2.22
N TRP A 14 9.61 4.46 2.74
CA TRP A 14 9.90 5.87 2.59
C TRP A 14 10.54 6.13 1.23
N ASN A 15 10.01 7.10 0.50
CA ASN A 15 10.51 7.60 -0.76
C ASN A 15 11.17 8.97 -0.54
N SER A 16 12.49 8.99 -0.69
CA SER A 16 13.29 10.20 -0.50
C SER A 16 13.16 11.20 -1.65
N GLU A 17 12.72 10.78 -2.83
CA GLU A 17 12.55 11.68 -4.00
C GLU A 17 11.31 12.56 -3.83
N THR A 18 10.21 11.96 -3.39
CA THR A 18 8.93 12.65 -3.13
C THR A 18 8.78 13.12 -1.69
N THR A 19 9.75 12.80 -0.82
CA THR A 19 9.73 13.11 0.62
C THR A 19 8.44 12.63 1.29
N GLY A 20 8.08 11.37 1.04
CA GLY A 20 6.85 10.77 1.55
C GLY A 20 6.90 9.26 1.68
N TYR A 21 5.80 8.65 2.11
CA TYR A 21 5.61 7.22 2.28
C TYR A 21 4.79 6.66 1.13
N ASP A 22 5.36 5.67 0.46
CA ASP A 22 4.68 4.87 -0.56
C ASP A 22 4.15 3.57 0.05
N PHE A 23 3.04 3.08 -0.48
CA PHE A 23 2.53 1.75 -0.15
C PHE A 23 2.74 0.79 -1.33
N ILE A 24 3.02 -0.47 -0.98
CA ILE A 24 3.15 -1.58 -1.91
C ILE A 24 2.23 -2.68 -1.41
N ILE A 25 1.25 -3.06 -2.22
CA ILE A 25 0.31 -4.13 -1.94
C ILE A 25 0.73 -5.35 -2.76
N THR A 26 1.11 -6.41 -2.07
CA THR A 26 1.42 -7.70 -2.65
C THR A 26 0.23 -8.65 -2.46
N PRO A 27 -0.44 -9.09 -3.54
CA PRO A 27 -1.50 -10.07 -3.45
C PRO A 27 -0.97 -11.46 -3.02
N PRO A 28 -1.80 -12.29 -2.35
CA PRO A 28 -1.40 -13.63 -1.92
C PRO A 28 -1.21 -14.60 -3.10
N ASP A 29 -1.90 -14.37 -4.22
CA ASP A 29 -1.99 -15.29 -5.35
C ASP A 29 -1.00 -14.96 -6.48
N ASN A 30 0.14 -14.34 -6.16
CA ASN A 30 1.13 -13.91 -7.16
C ASN A 30 0.60 -12.94 -8.25
N GLY A 31 -0.54 -12.30 -7.96
CA GLY A 31 -1.18 -11.33 -8.84
C GLY A 31 -0.39 -10.03 -9.01
N LYS A 32 -1.00 -9.06 -9.69
CA LYS A 32 -0.36 -7.75 -9.94
C LYS A 32 -0.09 -7.02 -8.62
N ILE A 33 1.17 -6.66 -8.40
CA ILE A 33 1.58 -5.77 -7.30
C ILE A 33 1.01 -4.38 -7.58
N ILE A 34 0.40 -3.77 -6.56
CA ILE A 34 -0.17 -2.44 -6.65
C ILE A 34 0.68 -1.51 -5.80
N THR A 35 1.20 -0.45 -6.40
CA THR A 35 1.98 0.57 -5.71
C THR A 35 1.21 1.87 -5.64
N SER A 36 1.52 2.72 -4.66
CA SER A 36 1.00 4.08 -4.62
C SER A 36 1.43 4.88 -5.85
N GLU A 37 0.50 5.64 -6.42
CA GLU A 37 0.77 6.61 -7.49
C GLU A 37 1.37 7.91 -6.93
N ASP A 38 0.94 8.28 -5.72
CA ASP A 38 1.41 9.44 -4.97
C ASP A 38 1.96 9.04 -3.60
N SER A 39 2.95 9.78 -3.11
CA SER A 39 3.54 9.55 -1.79
C SER A 39 2.78 10.29 -0.70
N TYR A 40 2.61 9.65 0.46
CA TYR A 40 1.86 10.18 1.58
C TYR A 40 2.78 10.77 2.65
N PHE A 41 2.40 11.91 3.23
CA PHE A 41 3.24 12.55 4.26
C PHE A 41 3.38 11.74 5.56
N TYR A 42 2.41 10.85 5.84
CA TYR A 42 2.39 10.00 7.04
C TYR A 42 2.17 8.53 6.66
N ASP A 43 2.86 7.62 7.35
CA ASP A 43 2.75 6.17 7.12
C ASP A 43 1.31 5.67 7.36
N TYR A 44 0.62 6.21 8.36
CA TYR A 44 -0.78 5.89 8.66
C TYR A 44 -1.70 6.17 7.47
N ASN A 45 -1.47 7.28 6.75
CA ASN A 45 -2.26 7.64 5.57
C ASN A 45 -1.96 6.69 4.41
N ALA A 46 -0.70 6.28 4.23
CA ALA A 46 -0.32 5.30 3.22
C ALA A 46 -0.98 3.93 3.49
N VAL A 47 -1.00 3.46 4.74
CA VAL A 47 -1.69 2.21 5.12
C VAL A 47 -3.20 2.32 4.88
N LYS A 48 -3.82 3.45 5.26
CA LYS A 48 -5.26 3.65 5.06
C LYS A 48 -5.61 3.64 3.57
N ALA A 49 -4.83 4.33 2.73
CA ALA A 49 -5.02 4.33 1.28
C ALA A 49 -4.84 2.93 0.68
N ALA A 50 -3.82 2.17 1.13
CA ALA A 50 -3.62 0.80 0.68
C ALA A 50 -4.83 -0.10 0.99
N LYS A 51 -5.42 0.03 2.19
CA LYS A 51 -6.63 -0.71 2.59
C LYS A 51 -7.83 -0.35 1.73
N VAL A 52 -8.01 0.92 1.39
CA VAL A 52 -9.09 1.37 0.48
C VAL A 52 -8.89 0.74 -0.90
N LYS A 53 -7.67 0.77 -1.44
CA LYS A 53 -7.36 0.12 -2.73
C LYS A 53 -7.65 -1.38 -2.72
N ILE A 54 -7.31 -2.08 -1.63
CA ILE A 54 -7.66 -3.49 -1.48
C ILE A 54 -9.18 -3.66 -1.45
N ASP A 55 -9.91 -2.80 -0.72
CA ASP A 55 -11.37 -2.86 -0.64
C ASP A 55 -12.04 -2.68 -2.02
N GLU A 56 -11.53 -1.75 -2.85
CA GLU A 56 -11.98 -1.53 -4.23
C GLU A 56 -11.82 -2.76 -5.13
N LEU A 57 -10.88 -3.68 -4.84
CA LEU A 57 -10.72 -4.92 -5.62
C LEU A 57 -11.83 -5.95 -5.37
N PHE A 58 -12.58 -5.80 -4.28
CA PHE A 58 -13.66 -6.70 -3.88
C PHE A 58 -15.06 -6.13 -4.15
N HIS A 59 -15.15 -4.98 -4.81
CA HIS A 59 -16.40 -4.33 -5.22
C HIS A 59 -16.70 -4.59 -6.70
#